data_AF-A0A9W3G2T9-F1
#
_entry.id   AF-A0A9W3G2T9-F1
#
_cell.length_a   1.000
_cell.length_b   1.000
_cell.length_c   1.000
_cell.angle_alpha   90.00
_cell.angle_beta   90.00
_cell.angle_gamma   90.00
#
_symmetry.space_group_name_H-M   'P 1'
#
loop_
_entity.id
_entity.type
_entity.pdbx_description
1 polymer ?
#
loop_
_entity_poly.entity_id
_entity_poly.type
_entity_poly.pdbx_seq_one_letter_code
_entity_poly.pdbx_strand_id
1 'polypeptide(L)'
;MGHRTLASVPALWASIPCPRTELRLDLILASGQSFRWMEQSPAHWSGVLADQVWTLTQTEEQLYCTVYRGDKGRAGKPTLEELKAVRQYFQLDVNLAQLYHHWSSVDPHFQKVAQKFQGVRLLQQDPIECLFSFICSSNNNIVRITGMVERLCQAFGPRLLQLDDVTYYGFPSLQALAGPEVEAQLRKLGLGYRARYVSASARAILEERGGLPWLQQLRKAPYEEAHKALCTLPGVGTKVADCICLMALDKPQAVPVDIHMWQIAQRDYSWHPTTTRAKGPSPQANKELGTQSCGKSSSCSTPCQPEVKSQGQSGHSGPPWGLETGSSDQLTRGSTTLDSATPAIQAQEVPVSQKEQLRHREMKGSKSAVGQKRNRIRARLCGAGSWPVSPFGLAEFLSDQFWELL
;
A
#
# COMPACT_ATOMS: atom_id res chain seq x y z
N MET A 1 -23.98 -15.89 4.26
CA MET A 1 -24.35 -14.47 4.04
C MET A 1 -23.73 -14.06 2.71
N GLY A 2 -24.36 -13.17 1.94
CA GLY A 2 -23.78 -12.68 0.70
C GLY A 2 -23.18 -11.29 0.83
N HIS A 3 -22.42 -10.88 -0.17
CA HIS A 3 -21.97 -9.50 -0.30
C HIS A 3 -23.17 -8.56 -0.44
N ARG A 4 -23.10 -7.43 0.26
CA ARG A 4 -24.14 -6.40 0.29
C ARG A 4 -23.90 -5.40 -0.83
N THR A 5 -24.99 -4.96 -1.44
CA THR A 5 -25.00 -3.76 -2.28
C THR A 5 -25.84 -2.69 -1.59
N LEU A 6 -25.60 -1.42 -1.94
CA LEU A 6 -26.38 -0.32 -1.40
C LEU A 6 -27.88 -0.46 -1.72
N ALA A 7 -28.19 -1.01 -2.91
CA ALA A 7 -29.55 -1.26 -3.35
C ALA A 7 -30.23 -2.44 -2.62
N SER A 8 -29.49 -3.51 -2.29
CA SER A 8 -30.10 -4.72 -1.71
C SER A 8 -30.45 -4.58 -0.23
N VAL A 9 -29.63 -3.87 0.56
CA VAL A 9 -29.81 -3.75 2.02
C VAL A 9 -29.52 -2.33 2.55
N PRO A 10 -30.19 -1.28 2.05
CA PRO A 10 -29.87 0.12 2.36
C PRO A 10 -29.88 0.46 3.86
N ALA A 11 -30.70 -0.24 4.65
CA ALA A 11 -30.79 -0.04 6.10
C ALA A 11 -29.49 -0.36 6.86
N LEU A 12 -28.55 -1.11 6.26
CA LEU A 12 -27.28 -1.51 6.87
C LEU A 12 -26.11 -0.59 6.49
N TRP A 13 -26.35 0.43 5.69
CA TRP A 13 -25.32 1.36 5.24
C TRP A 13 -25.35 2.66 6.05
N ALA A 14 -24.16 3.22 6.28
CA ALA A 14 -23.97 4.60 6.70
C ALA A 14 -23.13 5.32 5.65
N SER A 15 -23.15 6.66 5.64
CA SER A 15 -22.39 7.47 4.69
C SER A 15 -21.45 8.44 5.38
N ILE A 16 -20.40 8.82 4.64
CA ILE A 16 -19.45 9.87 4.96
C ILE A 16 -19.53 10.88 3.80
N PRO A 17 -19.75 12.19 4.06
CA PRO A 17 -19.64 13.21 3.04
C PRO A 17 -18.25 13.19 2.42
N CYS A 18 -18.17 12.88 1.13
CA CYS A 18 -16.92 12.67 0.42
C CYS A 18 -17.17 12.82 -1.09
N PRO A 19 -16.88 13.99 -1.69
CA PRO A 19 -17.03 14.17 -3.11
C PRO A 19 -16.01 13.35 -3.89
N ARG A 20 -16.34 13.00 -5.15
CA ARG A 20 -15.42 12.23 -6.01
C ARG A 20 -14.10 12.93 -6.32
N THR A 21 -14.07 14.26 -6.22
CA THR A 21 -12.83 15.03 -6.31
C THR A 21 -11.86 14.71 -5.18
N GLU A 22 -12.37 14.27 -4.03
CA GLU A 22 -11.58 13.85 -2.88
C GLU A 22 -11.29 12.34 -2.91
N LEU A 23 -12.25 11.50 -3.33
CA LEU A 23 -12.08 10.03 -3.37
C LEU A 23 -12.55 9.41 -4.68
N ARG A 24 -11.71 8.55 -5.26
CA ARG A 24 -12.13 7.58 -6.28
C ARG A 24 -11.72 6.18 -5.86
N LEU A 25 -12.66 5.41 -5.30
CA LEU A 25 -12.40 4.02 -4.85
C LEU A 25 -11.74 3.16 -5.94
N ASP A 26 -12.21 3.29 -7.18
CA ASP A 26 -11.73 2.54 -8.35
C ASP A 26 -10.27 2.86 -8.72
N LEU A 27 -9.86 4.12 -8.53
CA LEU A 27 -8.50 4.57 -8.83
C LEU A 27 -7.51 4.35 -7.68
N ILE A 28 -7.99 3.94 -6.50
CA ILE A 28 -7.15 3.76 -5.29
C ILE A 28 -7.07 2.29 -4.88
N LEU A 29 -8.21 1.61 -4.77
CA LEU A 29 -8.27 0.30 -4.12
C LEU A 29 -7.67 -0.83 -4.96
N ALA A 30 -7.53 -0.62 -6.27
CA ALA A 30 -6.82 -1.52 -7.18
C ALA A 30 -5.48 -0.95 -7.67
N SER A 31 -4.93 0.08 -7.01
CA SER A 31 -3.76 0.84 -7.52
C SER A 31 -2.41 0.38 -6.99
N GLY A 32 -2.36 -0.77 -6.32
CA GLY A 32 -1.12 -1.27 -5.70
C GLY A 32 -0.73 -0.62 -4.38
N GLN A 33 -1.58 0.26 -3.81
CA GLN A 33 -1.39 0.76 -2.44
C GLN A 33 -1.73 -0.31 -1.41
N SER A 34 -2.97 -0.83 -1.48
CA SER A 34 -3.42 -1.98 -0.70
C SER A 34 -3.70 -3.14 -1.66
N PHE A 35 -3.60 -4.36 -1.12
CA PHE A 35 -3.85 -5.61 -1.84
C PHE A 35 -5.00 -6.40 -1.20
N ARG A 36 -5.88 -5.72 -0.45
CA ARG A 36 -6.92 -6.31 0.40
C ARG A 36 -8.34 -6.00 -0.07
N TRP A 37 -8.50 -5.34 -1.21
CA TRP A 37 -9.79 -4.89 -1.73
C TRP A 37 -10.07 -5.54 -3.08
N MET A 38 -11.29 -6.02 -3.26
CA MET A 38 -11.78 -6.60 -4.52
C MET A 38 -13.15 -6.01 -4.84
N GLU A 39 -13.39 -5.71 -6.11
CA GLU A 39 -14.70 -5.30 -6.60
C GLU A 39 -15.60 -6.54 -6.78
N GLN A 40 -16.29 -6.94 -5.71
CA GLN A 40 -17.13 -8.15 -5.67
C GLN A 40 -18.48 -7.94 -6.37
N SER A 41 -18.89 -6.69 -6.57
CA SER A 41 -20.03 -6.31 -7.38
C SER A 41 -19.71 -4.95 -8.02
N PRO A 42 -20.31 -4.59 -9.16
CA PRO A 42 -20.01 -3.32 -9.83
C PRO A 42 -20.10 -2.12 -8.89
N ALA A 43 -19.02 -1.34 -8.82
CA ALA A 43 -18.75 -0.21 -7.93
C ALA A 43 -18.77 -0.52 -6.41
N HIS A 44 -18.71 -1.79 -6.01
CA HIS A 44 -18.74 -2.23 -4.60
C HIS A 44 -17.46 -2.99 -4.25
N TRP A 45 -16.62 -2.32 -3.46
CA TRP A 45 -15.31 -2.81 -3.06
C TRP A 45 -15.41 -3.46 -1.71
N SER A 46 -15.10 -4.75 -1.62
CA SER A 46 -15.10 -5.50 -0.37
C SER A 46 -13.68 -5.87 0.04
N GLY A 47 -13.36 -5.70 1.31
CA GLY A 47 -12.01 -5.89 1.83
C GLY A 47 -11.96 -5.92 3.34
N VAL A 48 -10.75 -6.08 3.89
CA VAL A 48 -10.50 -6.08 5.33
C VAL A 48 -9.89 -4.75 5.74
N LEU A 49 -10.48 -4.12 6.75
CA LEU A 49 -10.02 -2.88 7.35
C LEU A 49 -10.24 -2.96 8.86
N ALA A 50 -9.18 -2.71 9.63
CA ALA A 50 -9.19 -2.81 11.09
C ALA A 50 -9.77 -4.15 11.61
N ASP A 51 -9.30 -5.27 11.04
CA ASP A 51 -9.74 -6.65 11.36
C ASP A 51 -11.24 -6.92 11.19
N GLN A 52 -11.94 -6.07 10.44
CA GLN A 52 -13.34 -6.25 10.08
C GLN A 52 -13.48 -6.31 8.56
N VAL A 53 -14.49 -7.03 8.08
CA VAL A 53 -14.83 -7.03 6.66
C VAL A 53 -15.75 -5.85 6.38
N TRP A 54 -15.47 -5.14 5.31
CA TRP A 54 -16.22 -3.97 4.85
C TRP A 54 -16.62 -4.14 3.39
N THR A 55 -17.74 -3.52 3.01
CA THR A 55 -18.03 -3.18 1.62
C THR A 55 -18.21 -1.66 1.52
N LEU A 56 -17.56 -1.06 0.52
CA LEU A 56 -17.55 0.37 0.25
C LEU A 56 -18.09 0.64 -1.16
N THR A 57 -18.88 1.69 -1.30
CA THR A 57 -19.31 2.20 -2.61
C THR A 57 -19.47 3.72 -2.53
N GLN A 58 -19.56 4.41 -3.66
CA GLN A 58 -19.59 5.87 -3.69
C GLN A 58 -20.62 6.41 -4.68
N THR A 59 -21.28 7.51 -4.29
CA THR A 59 -22.04 8.39 -5.20
C THR A 59 -21.16 9.58 -5.58
N GLU A 60 -21.76 10.68 -6.06
CA GLU A 60 -20.99 11.89 -6.37
C GLU A 60 -20.44 12.58 -5.12
N GLU A 61 -21.22 12.60 -4.04
CA GLU A 61 -20.96 13.41 -2.83
C GLU A 61 -20.78 12.58 -1.54
N GLN A 62 -20.97 11.26 -1.61
CA GLN A 62 -21.01 10.40 -0.44
C GLN A 62 -20.23 9.11 -0.68
N LEU A 63 -19.40 8.75 0.29
CA LEU A 63 -18.85 7.41 0.48
C LEU A 63 -19.80 6.63 1.38
N TYR A 64 -20.33 5.52 0.89
CA TYR A 64 -21.18 4.60 1.63
C TYR A 64 -20.36 3.43 2.16
N CYS A 65 -20.58 3.10 3.43
CA CYS A 65 -19.87 2.03 4.14
C CYS A 65 -20.87 1.05 4.78
N THR A 66 -20.59 -0.25 4.66
CA THR A 66 -21.22 -1.30 5.47
C THR A 66 -20.12 -2.19 6.04
N VAL A 67 -20.33 -2.66 7.28
CA VAL A 67 -19.42 -3.57 7.98
C VAL A 67 -20.11 -4.89 8.30
N TYR A 68 -19.35 -5.98 8.31
CA TYR A 68 -19.81 -7.32 8.68
C TYR A 68 -19.13 -7.73 9.98
N ARG A 69 -19.93 -8.03 11.01
CA ARG A 69 -19.46 -8.33 12.39
C ARG A 69 -19.52 -9.83 12.74
N GLY A 70 -19.68 -10.69 11.74
CA GLY A 70 -19.87 -12.13 11.90
C GLY A 70 -21.11 -12.50 12.73
N ASP A 71 -21.22 -13.78 13.11
CA ASP A 71 -22.40 -14.31 13.80
C ASP A 71 -22.56 -13.81 15.25
N LYS A 72 -21.45 -13.33 15.86
CA LYS A 72 -21.45 -12.79 17.23
C LYS A 72 -21.83 -11.31 17.30
N GLY A 73 -21.83 -10.61 16.17
CA GLY A 73 -22.13 -9.18 16.10
C GLY A 73 -23.54 -8.93 15.59
N ARG A 74 -24.27 -8.00 16.23
CA ARG A 74 -25.58 -7.58 15.72
C ARG A 74 -25.41 -6.90 14.36
N ALA A 75 -26.22 -7.34 13.38
CA ALA A 75 -26.32 -6.64 12.11
C ALA A 75 -26.91 -5.24 12.33
N GLY A 76 -26.23 -4.24 11.78
CA GLY A 76 -26.61 -2.83 11.91
C GLY A 76 -25.62 -1.95 11.19
N LYS A 77 -25.99 -0.68 11.00
CA LYS A 77 -25.12 0.34 10.39
C LYS A 77 -23.76 0.41 11.09
N PRO A 78 -22.71 0.83 10.38
CA PRO A 78 -21.46 1.21 11.03
C PRO A 78 -21.69 2.23 12.15
N THR A 79 -21.02 2.06 13.28
CA THR A 79 -21.00 3.04 14.37
C THR A 79 -20.15 4.25 14.00
N LEU A 80 -20.22 5.33 14.79
CA LEU A 80 -19.40 6.50 14.55
C LEU A 80 -17.90 6.18 14.65
N GLU A 81 -17.51 5.33 15.61
CA GLU A 81 -16.15 4.86 15.83
C GLU A 81 -15.63 4.03 14.65
N GLU A 82 -16.45 3.14 14.11
CA GLU A 82 -16.08 2.36 12.92
C GLU A 82 -15.97 3.26 11.67
N LEU A 83 -16.85 4.27 11.52
CA LEU A 83 -16.71 5.26 10.44
C LEU A 83 -15.45 6.13 10.61
N LYS A 84 -15.02 6.45 11.85
CA LYS A 84 -13.75 7.14 12.10
C LYS A 84 -12.56 6.32 11.58
N ALA A 85 -12.58 5.00 11.74
CA ALA A 85 -11.53 4.13 11.18
C ALA A 85 -11.47 4.22 9.65
N VAL A 86 -12.62 4.23 8.97
CA VAL A 86 -12.68 4.45 7.51
C VAL A 86 -12.16 5.85 7.13
N ARG A 87 -12.56 6.90 7.86
CA ARG A 87 -12.07 8.27 7.64
C ARG A 87 -10.54 8.36 7.76
N GLN A 88 -9.96 7.69 8.77
CA GLN A 88 -8.51 7.66 9.00
C GLN A 88 -7.77 6.87 7.91
N TYR A 89 -8.28 5.69 7.54
CA TYR A 89 -7.69 4.87 6.50
C TYR A 89 -7.60 5.60 5.16
N PHE A 90 -8.63 6.37 4.80
CA PHE A 90 -8.63 7.25 3.63
C PHE A 90 -8.12 8.67 3.94
N GLN A 91 -7.54 8.95 5.11
CA GLN A 91 -7.02 10.29 5.45
C GLN A 91 -7.95 11.46 5.07
N LEU A 92 -9.27 11.32 5.30
CA LEU A 92 -10.30 12.23 4.77
C LEU A 92 -10.25 13.65 5.35
N ASP A 93 -9.37 13.90 6.32
CA ASP A 93 -9.13 15.23 6.88
C ASP A 93 -8.07 16.01 6.08
N VAL A 94 -7.33 15.33 5.19
CA VAL A 94 -6.42 15.97 4.22
C VAL A 94 -7.26 16.46 3.03
N ASN A 95 -7.22 17.77 2.76
CA ASN A 95 -7.93 18.37 1.64
C ASN A 95 -7.19 18.09 0.33
N LEU A 96 -7.66 17.09 -0.43
CA LEU A 96 -7.00 16.65 -1.66
C LEU A 96 -7.08 17.71 -2.75
N ALA A 97 -8.18 18.44 -2.86
CA ALA A 97 -8.34 19.52 -3.83
C ALA A 97 -7.26 20.61 -3.66
N GLN A 98 -6.91 20.98 -2.42
CA GLN A 98 -5.83 21.93 -2.14
C GLN A 98 -4.47 21.40 -2.61
N LEU A 99 -4.19 20.11 -2.39
CA LEU A 99 -2.96 19.49 -2.84
C LEU A 99 -2.89 19.44 -4.38
N TYR A 100 -3.97 19.02 -5.05
CA TYR A 100 -4.07 19.01 -6.51
C TYR A 100 -3.87 20.39 -7.11
N HIS A 101 -4.45 21.43 -6.49
CA HIS A 101 -4.26 22.81 -6.91
C HIS A 101 -2.78 23.23 -6.76
N HIS A 102 -2.15 22.91 -5.64
CA HIS A 102 -0.74 23.21 -5.43
C HIS A 102 0.16 22.52 -6.46
N TRP A 103 0.04 21.19 -6.63
CA TRP A 103 0.83 20.43 -7.61
C TRP A 103 0.62 20.92 -9.03
N SER A 104 -0.63 21.19 -9.42
CA SER A 104 -0.95 21.76 -10.73
C SER A 104 -0.32 23.13 -10.96
N SER A 105 -0.09 23.93 -9.90
CA SER A 105 0.50 25.26 -10.02
C SER A 105 2.02 25.23 -10.26
N VAL A 106 2.70 24.17 -9.82
CA VAL A 106 4.16 24.03 -9.95
C VAL A 106 4.56 23.04 -11.04
N ASP A 107 3.61 22.25 -11.55
CA ASP A 107 3.85 21.20 -12.54
C ASP A 107 2.72 21.15 -13.60
N PRO A 108 2.97 21.70 -14.81
CA PRO A 108 2.02 21.66 -15.92
C PRO A 108 1.71 20.24 -16.42
N HIS A 109 2.64 19.29 -16.28
CA HIS A 109 2.39 17.91 -16.64
C HIS A 109 1.37 17.30 -15.66
N PHE A 110 1.62 17.46 -14.34
CA PHE A 110 0.68 17.05 -13.31
C PHE A 110 -0.72 17.65 -13.55
N GLN A 111 -0.82 18.95 -13.83
CA GLN A 111 -2.09 19.62 -14.11
C GLN A 111 -2.89 18.94 -15.23
N LYS A 112 -2.23 18.50 -16.30
CA LYS A 112 -2.87 17.79 -17.42
C LYS A 112 -3.37 16.41 -17.00
N VAL A 113 -2.60 15.68 -16.20
CA VAL A 113 -2.95 14.34 -15.74
C VAL A 113 -4.08 14.39 -14.70
N ALA A 114 -4.05 15.36 -13.79
CA ALA A 114 -5.02 15.57 -12.73
C ALA A 114 -6.46 15.80 -13.23
N GLN A 115 -6.63 16.29 -14.48
CA GLN A 115 -7.95 16.43 -15.09
C GLN A 115 -8.65 15.08 -15.32
N LYS A 116 -7.89 14.01 -15.55
CA LYS A 116 -8.41 12.65 -15.80
C LYS A 116 -8.47 11.81 -14.53
N PHE A 117 -7.51 12.00 -13.64
CA PHE A 117 -7.33 11.17 -12.45
C PHE A 117 -7.56 12.00 -11.19
N GLN A 118 -8.81 12.42 -10.98
CA GLN A 118 -9.22 13.09 -9.74
C GLN A 118 -9.46 12.08 -8.61
N GLY A 119 -9.38 12.54 -7.36
CA GLY A 119 -9.74 11.71 -6.21
C GLY A 119 -8.76 10.58 -5.92
N VAL A 120 -7.56 10.56 -6.54
CA VAL A 120 -6.50 9.62 -6.17
C VAL A 120 -5.81 10.16 -4.92
N ARG A 121 -5.92 9.40 -3.83
CA ARG A 121 -5.34 9.73 -2.53
C ARG A 121 -4.45 8.59 -2.03
N LEU A 122 -3.65 8.91 -1.02
CA LEU A 122 -2.86 7.95 -0.26
C LEU A 122 -3.64 7.31 0.90
N LEU A 123 -3.62 5.98 1.02
CA LEU A 123 -4.15 5.24 2.17
C LEU A 123 -3.20 5.34 3.37
N GLN A 124 -3.75 5.33 4.59
CA GLN A 124 -3.00 5.17 5.84
C GLN A 124 -3.20 3.74 6.36
N GLN A 125 -2.29 2.86 5.99
CA GLN A 125 -2.36 1.43 6.26
C GLN A 125 -1.82 1.07 7.65
N ASP A 126 -2.17 -0.13 8.12
CA ASP A 126 -1.51 -0.74 9.27
C ASP A 126 -0.03 -1.03 8.94
N PRO A 127 0.93 -0.70 9.82
CA PRO A 127 2.35 -0.91 9.56
C PRO A 127 2.75 -2.38 9.32
N ILE A 128 2.12 -3.35 9.97
CA ILE A 128 2.43 -4.78 9.78
C ILE A 128 1.91 -5.23 8.42
N GLU A 129 0.63 -4.96 8.13
CA GLU A 129 0.03 -5.28 6.84
C GLU A 129 0.82 -4.66 5.69
N CYS A 130 1.15 -3.37 5.79
CA CYS A 130 1.91 -2.65 4.78
C CYS A 130 3.32 -3.25 4.60
N LEU A 131 4.07 -3.46 5.69
CA LEU A 131 5.42 -4.02 5.63
C LEU A 131 5.47 -5.37 4.92
N PHE A 132 4.67 -6.33 5.36
CA PHE A 132 4.74 -7.69 4.81
C PHE A 132 4.13 -7.79 3.41
N SER A 133 3.14 -6.96 3.09
CA SER A 133 2.62 -6.85 1.72
C SER A 133 3.69 -6.31 0.76
N PHE A 134 4.42 -5.26 1.14
CA PHE A 134 5.47 -4.70 0.28
C PHE A 134 6.74 -5.57 0.24
N ILE A 135 7.04 -6.38 1.26
CA ILE A 135 8.06 -7.45 1.13
C ILE A 135 7.67 -8.42 0.00
N CYS A 136 6.38 -8.76 -0.13
CA CYS A 136 5.85 -9.58 -1.22
C CYS A 136 5.87 -8.88 -2.61
N SER A 137 5.96 -7.55 -2.64
CA SER A 137 5.88 -6.74 -3.87
C SER A 137 7.16 -6.67 -4.70
N SER A 138 8.34 -6.83 -4.07
CA SER A 138 9.63 -6.59 -4.73
C SER A 138 9.77 -7.42 -6.02
N ASN A 139 10.02 -6.79 -7.18
CA ASN A 139 10.15 -7.46 -8.49
C ASN A 139 8.94 -8.38 -8.83
N ASN A 140 7.74 -7.81 -8.85
CA ASN A 140 6.46 -8.51 -9.01
C ASN A 140 5.41 -7.60 -9.68
N ASN A 141 4.21 -8.11 -9.96
CA ASN A 141 3.08 -7.32 -10.48
C ASN A 141 1.87 -7.37 -9.54
N ILE A 142 0.97 -6.38 -9.64
CA ILE A 142 -0.15 -6.18 -8.71
C ILE A 142 -1.02 -7.43 -8.60
N VAL A 143 -1.38 -8.07 -9.71
CA VAL A 143 -2.21 -9.29 -9.73
C VAL A 143 -1.57 -10.40 -8.91
N ARG A 144 -0.27 -10.67 -9.14
CA ARG A 144 0.47 -11.71 -8.42
C ARG A 144 0.69 -11.35 -6.94
N ILE A 145 0.93 -10.08 -6.63
CA ILE A 145 1.08 -9.61 -5.24
C ILE A 145 -0.24 -9.81 -4.49
N THR A 146 -1.36 -9.41 -5.09
CA THR A 146 -2.70 -9.56 -4.52
C THR A 146 -2.98 -11.02 -4.15
N GLY A 147 -2.76 -11.94 -5.09
CA GLY A 147 -2.92 -13.37 -4.80
C GLY A 147 -1.92 -13.91 -3.75
N MET A 148 -0.69 -13.39 -3.69
CA MET A 148 0.28 -13.77 -2.65
C MET A 148 -0.16 -13.30 -1.26
N VAL A 149 -0.63 -12.06 -1.13
CA VAL A 149 -1.12 -11.48 0.12
C VAL A 149 -2.38 -12.21 0.58
N GLU A 150 -3.29 -12.54 -0.34
CA GLU A 150 -4.49 -13.33 -0.03
C GLU A 150 -4.14 -14.71 0.54
N ARG A 151 -3.25 -15.47 -0.13
CA ARG A 151 -2.79 -16.77 0.37
C ARG A 151 -2.05 -16.68 1.71
N LEU A 152 -1.28 -15.62 1.92
CA LEU A 152 -0.61 -15.35 3.20
C LEU A 152 -1.63 -15.13 4.32
N CYS A 153 -2.67 -14.33 4.09
CA CYS A 153 -3.74 -14.10 5.06
C CYS A 153 -4.56 -15.37 5.30
N GLN A 154 -4.85 -16.15 4.25
CA GLN A 154 -5.58 -17.42 4.38
C GLN A 154 -4.82 -18.44 5.24
N ALA A 155 -3.50 -18.53 5.09
CA ALA A 155 -2.70 -19.52 5.79
C ALA A 155 -2.37 -19.14 7.24
N PHE A 156 -2.15 -17.85 7.52
CA PHE A 156 -1.61 -17.40 8.81
C PHE A 156 -2.47 -16.34 9.52
N GLY A 157 -3.53 -15.86 8.87
CA GLY A 157 -4.43 -14.86 9.41
C GLY A 157 -5.64 -15.49 10.12
N PRO A 158 -6.25 -14.80 11.08
CA PRO A 158 -7.48 -15.27 11.71
C PRO A 158 -8.63 -15.25 10.70
N ARG A 159 -9.39 -16.34 10.58
CA ARG A 159 -10.64 -16.35 9.79
C ARG A 159 -11.63 -15.38 10.41
N LEU A 160 -12.12 -14.41 9.64
CA LEU A 160 -13.10 -13.42 10.10
C LEU A 160 -14.52 -13.90 9.84
N LEU A 161 -14.86 -14.13 8.56
CA LEU A 161 -16.17 -14.59 8.11
C LEU A 161 -16.12 -15.00 6.64
N GLN A 162 -17.25 -15.51 6.13
CA GLN A 162 -17.42 -15.87 4.74
C GLN A 162 -18.65 -15.16 4.15
N LEU A 163 -18.46 -14.55 2.98
CA LEU A 163 -19.50 -13.94 2.17
C LEU A 163 -19.51 -14.65 0.81
N ASP A 164 -20.65 -15.24 0.46
CA ASP A 164 -20.77 -16.12 -0.71
C ASP A 164 -19.70 -17.23 -0.67
N ASP A 165 -18.88 -17.36 -1.71
CA ASP A 165 -17.75 -18.28 -1.82
C ASP A 165 -16.41 -17.70 -1.30
N VAL A 166 -16.39 -16.43 -0.90
CA VAL A 166 -15.18 -15.73 -0.46
C VAL A 166 -15.05 -15.78 1.06
N THR A 167 -13.96 -16.39 1.55
CA THR A 167 -13.59 -16.34 2.97
C THR A 167 -12.61 -15.21 3.22
N TYR A 168 -12.95 -14.32 4.16
CA TYR A 168 -12.09 -13.23 4.59
C TYR A 168 -11.29 -13.62 5.84
N TYR A 169 -10.02 -13.24 5.82
CA TYR A 169 -9.06 -13.45 6.90
C TYR A 169 -8.44 -12.11 7.31
N GLY A 170 -8.18 -11.93 8.60
CA GLY A 170 -7.38 -10.82 9.10
C GLY A 170 -5.94 -10.95 8.61
N PHE A 171 -5.15 -9.87 8.74
CA PHE A 171 -3.73 -9.96 8.42
C PHE A 171 -3.01 -10.81 9.49
N PRO A 172 -2.00 -11.63 9.13
CA PRO A 172 -1.28 -12.43 10.11
C PRO A 172 -0.56 -11.58 11.17
N SER A 173 -0.57 -12.04 12.41
CA SER A 173 0.23 -11.42 13.47
C SER A 173 1.72 -11.68 13.28
N LEU A 174 2.57 -10.88 13.93
CA LEU A 174 4.02 -11.13 13.97
C LEU A 174 4.34 -12.54 14.47
N GLN A 175 3.62 -13.00 15.50
CA GLN A 175 3.82 -14.32 16.10
C GLN A 175 3.50 -15.43 15.09
N ALA A 176 2.42 -15.27 14.31
CA ALA A 176 2.07 -16.23 13.27
C ALA A 176 3.13 -16.28 12.16
N LEU A 177 3.70 -15.13 11.78
CA LEU A 177 4.73 -15.05 10.72
C LEU A 177 6.13 -15.48 11.18
N ALA A 178 6.42 -15.46 12.48
CA ALA A 178 7.72 -15.84 13.04
C ALA A 178 7.87 -17.36 13.29
N GLY A 179 6.79 -18.14 13.14
CA GLY A 179 6.77 -19.58 13.43
C GLY A 179 7.84 -20.40 12.67
N PRO A 180 8.19 -21.60 13.17
CA PRO A 180 9.32 -22.39 12.67
C PRO A 180 9.15 -22.85 11.21
N GLU A 181 7.93 -23.18 10.79
CA GLU A 181 7.64 -23.73 9.45
C GLU A 181 7.14 -22.69 8.43
N VAL A 182 7.05 -21.42 8.82
CA VAL A 182 6.41 -20.36 8.00
C VAL A 182 7.09 -20.21 6.64
N GLU A 183 8.42 -20.17 6.59
CA GLU A 183 9.14 -20.08 5.31
C GLU A 183 8.79 -21.23 4.36
N ALA A 184 8.83 -22.48 4.87
CA ALA A 184 8.57 -23.66 4.05
C ALA A 184 7.14 -23.68 3.51
N GLN A 185 6.17 -23.30 4.34
CA GLN A 185 4.76 -23.20 3.95
C GLN A 185 4.54 -22.06 2.92
N LEU A 186 5.11 -20.87 3.14
CA LEU A 186 5.02 -19.76 2.19
C LEU A 186 5.67 -20.08 0.83
N ARG A 187 6.74 -20.89 0.80
CA ARG A 187 7.32 -21.39 -0.45
C ARG A 187 6.33 -22.27 -1.23
N LYS A 188 5.62 -23.18 -0.55
CA LYS A 188 4.56 -24.00 -1.15
C LYS A 188 3.41 -23.16 -1.69
N LEU A 189 3.12 -22.03 -1.06
CA LEU A 189 2.10 -21.05 -1.49
C LEU A 189 2.59 -20.11 -2.62
N GLY A 190 3.79 -20.33 -3.16
CA GLY A 190 4.30 -19.63 -4.34
C GLY A 190 4.96 -18.26 -4.07
N LEU A 191 5.33 -17.95 -2.83
CA LEU A 191 6.03 -16.69 -2.51
C LEU A 191 7.50 -16.68 -2.98
N GLY A 192 8.05 -17.86 -3.30
CA GLY A 192 9.42 -18.02 -3.78
C GLY A 192 10.45 -17.58 -2.73
N TYR A 193 11.49 -16.85 -3.16
CA TYR A 193 12.55 -16.40 -2.25
C TYR A 193 12.06 -15.41 -1.17
N ARG A 194 10.94 -14.72 -1.39
CA ARG A 194 10.36 -13.75 -0.45
C ARG A 194 9.80 -14.41 0.80
N ALA A 195 9.50 -15.71 0.75
CA ALA A 195 9.09 -16.49 1.92
C ALA A 195 10.10 -16.38 3.07
N ARG A 196 11.41 -16.41 2.75
CA ARG A 196 12.48 -16.20 3.73
C ARG A 196 12.42 -14.82 4.35
N TYR A 197 12.14 -13.79 3.55
CA TYR A 197 12.09 -12.40 4.01
C TYR A 197 10.92 -12.14 4.95
N VAL A 198 9.74 -12.70 4.65
CA VAL A 198 8.58 -12.63 5.55
C VAL A 198 8.92 -13.27 6.90
N SER A 199 9.38 -14.51 6.91
CA SER A 199 9.69 -15.21 8.16
C SER A 199 10.83 -14.54 8.95
N ALA A 200 11.92 -14.18 8.28
CA ALA A 200 13.08 -13.58 8.93
C ALA A 200 12.81 -12.15 9.43
N SER A 201 12.02 -11.35 8.71
CA SER A 201 11.63 -10.01 9.18
C SER A 201 10.70 -10.09 10.39
N ALA A 202 9.75 -11.04 10.41
CA ALA A 202 8.88 -11.25 11.58
C ALA A 202 9.69 -11.62 12.83
N ARG A 203 10.66 -12.55 12.70
CA ARG A 203 11.58 -12.90 13.78
C ARG A 203 12.45 -11.74 14.22
N ALA A 204 13.09 -11.03 13.29
CA ALA A 204 13.93 -9.87 13.61
C ALA A 204 13.14 -8.78 14.37
N ILE A 205 11.87 -8.56 14.02
CA ILE A 205 11.02 -7.60 14.75
C ILE A 205 10.72 -8.10 16.17
N LEU A 206 10.30 -9.36 16.33
CA LEU A 206 9.92 -9.91 17.63
C LEU A 206 11.11 -10.09 18.57
N GLU A 207 12.21 -10.65 18.06
CA GLU A 207 13.32 -11.16 18.88
C GLU A 207 14.39 -10.09 19.11
N GLU A 208 14.65 -9.20 18.14
CA GLU A 208 15.78 -8.27 18.19
C GLU A 208 15.35 -6.81 18.41
N ARG A 209 14.09 -6.47 18.14
CA ARG A 209 13.63 -5.06 18.09
C ARG A 209 12.56 -4.70 19.09
N GLY A 210 12.11 -5.64 19.92
CA GLY A 210 11.07 -5.38 20.92
C GLY A 210 9.64 -5.42 20.36
N GLY A 211 9.42 -6.08 19.23
CA GLY A 211 8.10 -6.42 18.70
C GLY A 211 7.36 -5.26 18.03
N LEU A 212 6.03 -5.35 18.03
CA LEU A 212 5.12 -4.37 17.40
C LEU A 212 5.37 -2.91 17.85
N PRO A 213 5.67 -2.61 19.14
CA PRO A 213 5.97 -1.24 19.58
C PRO A 213 7.09 -0.56 18.78
N TRP A 214 8.12 -1.31 18.35
CA TRP A 214 9.20 -0.76 17.54
C TRP A 214 8.75 -0.28 16.17
N LEU A 215 7.80 -0.98 15.54
CA LEU A 215 7.29 -0.55 14.25
C LEU A 215 6.34 0.64 14.41
N GLN A 216 5.51 0.63 15.46
CA GLN A 216 4.57 1.71 15.75
C GLN A 216 5.26 3.05 16.07
N GLN A 217 6.38 3.03 16.79
CA GLN A 217 7.12 4.27 17.09
C GLN A 217 7.73 4.94 15.85
N LEU A 218 7.99 4.19 14.76
CA LEU A 218 8.54 4.78 13.53
C LEU A 218 7.59 5.80 12.88
N ARG A 219 6.29 5.72 13.17
CA ARG A 219 5.32 6.74 12.75
C ARG A 219 5.64 8.11 13.37
N LYS A 220 6.22 8.14 14.57
CA LYS A 220 6.65 9.38 15.25
C LYS A 220 8.10 9.77 14.93
N ALA A 221 8.93 8.82 14.50
CA ALA A 221 10.32 9.09 14.14
C ALA A 221 10.45 9.96 12.88
N PRO A 222 11.56 10.71 12.70
CA PRO A 222 11.88 11.34 11.42
C PRO A 222 11.92 10.34 10.26
N TYR A 223 11.67 10.81 9.04
CA TYR A 223 11.65 9.97 7.85
C TYR A 223 12.97 9.22 7.65
N GLU A 224 14.10 9.89 7.81
CA GLU A 224 15.44 9.32 7.61
C GLU A 224 15.73 8.19 8.60
N GLU A 225 15.27 8.34 9.85
CA GLU A 225 15.42 7.33 10.89
C GLU A 225 14.50 6.13 10.64
N ALA A 226 13.23 6.37 10.30
CA ALA A 226 12.28 5.32 9.95
C ALA A 226 12.76 4.51 8.74
N HIS A 227 13.19 5.19 7.68
CA HIS A 227 13.70 4.58 6.44
C HIS A 227 14.93 3.72 6.71
N LYS A 228 15.92 4.26 7.43
CA LYS A 228 17.14 3.54 7.80
C LYS A 228 16.83 2.33 8.68
N ALA A 229 15.92 2.46 9.64
CA ALA A 229 15.51 1.38 10.52
C ALA A 229 14.85 0.24 9.72
N LEU A 230 13.92 0.55 8.82
CA LEU A 230 13.26 -0.42 7.95
C LEU A 230 14.24 -1.17 7.04
N CYS A 231 15.22 -0.46 6.44
CA CYS A 231 16.21 -1.07 5.55
C CYS A 231 17.12 -2.13 6.20
N THR A 232 17.08 -2.26 7.53
CA THR A 232 17.81 -3.33 8.23
C THR A 232 17.04 -4.66 8.26
N LEU A 233 15.78 -4.69 7.83
CA LEU A 233 14.96 -5.90 7.78
C LEU A 233 15.25 -6.71 6.51
N PRO A 234 15.28 -8.06 6.60
CA PRO A 234 15.43 -8.93 5.43
C PRO A 234 14.38 -8.67 4.35
N GLY A 235 14.82 -8.37 3.13
CA GLY A 235 13.95 -8.11 1.99
C GLY A 235 13.41 -6.68 1.89
N VAL A 236 13.81 -5.79 2.80
CA VAL A 236 13.44 -4.37 2.77
C VAL A 236 14.61 -3.55 2.22
N GLY A 237 14.55 -3.22 0.93
CA GLY A 237 15.44 -2.24 0.30
C GLY A 237 14.85 -0.83 0.33
N THR A 238 15.57 0.14 -0.26
CA THR A 238 15.18 1.56 -0.30
C THR A 238 13.73 1.75 -0.76
N LYS A 239 13.32 1.18 -1.90
CA LYS A 239 11.96 1.33 -2.44
C LYS A 239 10.89 0.79 -1.50
N VAL A 240 11.11 -0.39 -0.92
CA VAL A 240 10.16 -1.02 0.01
C VAL A 240 10.04 -0.17 1.29
N ALA A 241 11.16 0.32 1.82
CA ALA A 241 11.17 1.22 2.97
C ALA A 241 10.40 2.51 2.67
N ASP A 242 10.60 3.11 1.49
CA ASP A 242 9.87 4.30 1.06
C ASP A 242 8.36 4.04 0.96
N CYS A 243 7.94 2.90 0.39
CA CYS A 243 6.53 2.52 0.33
C CYS A 243 5.91 2.46 1.73
N ILE A 244 6.59 1.86 2.70
CA ILE A 244 6.10 1.73 4.08
C ILE A 244 6.08 3.08 4.79
N CYS A 245 7.14 3.88 4.62
CA CYS A 245 7.24 5.25 5.14
C CYS A 245 6.04 6.09 4.67
N LEU A 246 5.76 6.04 3.37
CA LEU A 246 4.69 6.79 2.73
C LEU A 246 3.30 6.30 3.17
N MET A 247 3.04 4.99 3.05
CA MET A 247 1.69 4.43 3.17
C MET A 247 1.27 4.00 4.58
N ALA A 248 2.19 3.91 5.55
CA ALA A 248 1.84 3.46 6.90
C ALA A 248 2.48 4.25 8.06
N LEU A 249 3.56 4.99 7.82
CA LEU A 249 4.33 5.69 8.86
C LEU A 249 4.26 7.23 8.78
N ASP A 250 3.27 7.75 8.05
CA ASP A 250 2.94 9.17 7.96
C ASP A 250 4.10 10.04 7.45
N LYS A 251 4.84 9.56 6.43
CA LYS A 251 5.94 10.28 5.78
C LYS A 251 5.53 10.71 4.35
N PRO A 252 4.69 11.75 4.18
CA PRO A 252 4.18 12.15 2.86
C PRO A 252 5.27 12.66 1.90
N GLN A 253 6.47 12.94 2.40
CA GLN A 253 7.63 13.33 1.61
C GLN A 253 8.40 12.15 1.01
N ALA A 254 8.16 10.92 1.47
CA ALA A 254 8.81 9.73 0.93
C ALA A 254 8.35 9.51 -0.52
N VAL A 255 9.30 9.23 -1.42
CA VAL A 255 9.04 8.97 -2.84
C VAL A 255 9.69 7.64 -3.18
N PRO A 256 8.94 6.54 -3.19
CA PRO A 256 9.46 5.26 -3.62
C PRO A 256 9.85 5.34 -5.11
N VAL A 257 11.05 4.84 -5.44
CA VAL A 257 11.60 4.93 -6.80
C VAL A 257 11.85 3.53 -7.35
N ASP A 258 11.07 3.16 -8.36
CA ASP A 258 11.23 1.96 -9.16
C ASP A 258 11.29 2.27 -10.66
N ILE A 259 11.23 1.22 -11.49
CA ILE A 259 11.32 1.36 -12.94
C ILE A 259 10.19 2.20 -13.53
N HIS A 260 8.99 2.19 -12.94
CA HIS A 260 7.87 2.98 -13.41
C HIS A 260 8.09 4.46 -13.13
N MET A 261 8.64 4.78 -11.95
CA MET A 261 9.06 6.14 -11.67
C MET A 261 10.16 6.64 -12.61
N TRP A 262 11.10 5.78 -12.97
CA TRP A 262 12.10 6.08 -14.00
C TRP A 262 11.48 6.32 -15.38
N GLN A 263 10.47 5.54 -15.77
CA GLN A 263 9.76 5.71 -17.04
C GLN A 263 9.03 7.05 -17.10
N ILE A 264 8.31 7.42 -16.03
CA ILE A 264 7.64 8.73 -15.92
C ILE A 264 8.64 9.87 -15.95
N ALA A 265 9.69 9.80 -15.12
CA ALA A 265 10.70 10.84 -15.05
C ALA A 265 11.32 11.13 -16.43
N GLN A 266 11.62 10.09 -17.20
CA GLN A 266 12.18 10.24 -18.55
C GLN A 266 11.14 10.68 -19.59
N ARG A 267 9.98 10.02 -19.64
CA ARG A 267 8.94 10.29 -20.66
C ARG A 267 8.34 11.68 -20.52
N ASP A 268 8.03 12.07 -19.28
CA ASP A 268 7.19 13.23 -19.01
C ASP A 268 7.99 14.47 -18.60
N TYR A 269 9.17 14.26 -18.00
CA TYR A 269 10.04 15.33 -17.52
C TYR A 269 11.40 15.40 -18.21
N SER A 270 11.68 14.48 -19.15
CA SER A 270 13.00 14.37 -19.81
C SER A 270 14.15 14.30 -18.79
N TRP A 271 13.89 13.65 -17.65
CA TRP A 271 14.83 13.61 -16.54
C TRP A 271 15.97 12.64 -16.82
N HIS A 272 17.18 13.06 -16.41
CA HIS A 272 18.37 12.22 -16.42
C HIS A 272 19.19 12.49 -15.14
N PRO A 273 19.87 11.48 -14.60
CA PRO A 273 20.73 11.67 -13.42
C PRO A 273 21.89 12.62 -13.77
N THR A 274 22.14 13.57 -12.88
CA THR A 274 23.18 14.60 -13.03
C THR A 274 24.34 14.43 -12.06
N THR A 275 24.11 13.72 -10.96
CA THR A 275 25.10 13.54 -9.89
C THR A 275 25.90 12.24 -10.01
N THR A 276 25.51 11.36 -10.93
CA THR A 276 26.16 10.06 -11.14
C THR A 276 26.37 9.78 -12.64
N ARG A 277 27.35 8.92 -12.95
CA ARG A 277 27.63 8.48 -14.33
C ARG A 277 26.67 7.37 -14.80
N ALA A 278 25.88 6.79 -13.89
CA ALA A 278 24.91 5.77 -14.23
C ALA A 278 23.83 6.34 -15.16
N LYS A 279 23.53 5.63 -16.25
CA LYS A 279 22.49 6.04 -17.22
C LYS A 279 21.12 5.40 -16.95
N GLY A 280 21.01 4.60 -15.89
CA GLY A 280 19.80 3.88 -15.51
C GLY A 280 19.72 3.66 -13.99
N PRO A 281 18.73 2.86 -13.53
CA PRO A 281 18.49 2.63 -12.11
C PRO A 281 19.73 2.19 -11.36
N SER A 282 20.05 2.93 -10.29
CA SER A 282 21.16 2.65 -9.38
C SER A 282 20.88 3.32 -8.03
N PRO A 283 21.49 2.89 -6.92
CA PRO A 283 21.21 3.48 -5.61
C PRO A 283 21.38 5.02 -5.57
N GLN A 284 22.41 5.54 -6.23
CA GLN A 284 22.67 6.98 -6.30
C GLN A 284 21.64 7.71 -7.18
N ALA A 285 21.38 7.18 -8.39
CA ALA A 285 20.44 7.81 -9.31
C ALA A 285 18.99 7.76 -8.78
N ASN A 286 18.60 6.67 -8.12
CA ASN A 286 17.28 6.55 -7.49
C ASN A 286 17.12 7.55 -6.35
N LYS A 287 18.15 7.74 -5.52
CA LYS A 287 18.16 8.75 -4.47
C LYS A 287 18.06 10.17 -5.04
N GLU A 288 18.79 10.45 -6.14
CA GLU A 288 18.71 11.73 -6.84
C GLU A 288 17.29 11.99 -7.36
N LEU A 289 16.69 11.01 -8.04
CA LEU A 289 15.33 11.10 -8.57
C LEU A 289 14.33 11.38 -7.44
N GLY A 290 14.34 10.59 -6.37
CA GLY A 290 13.44 10.79 -5.23
C GLY A 290 13.61 12.16 -4.55
N THR A 291 14.85 12.67 -4.44
CA THR A 291 15.12 13.99 -3.84
C THR A 291 14.61 15.13 -4.71
N GLN A 292 14.77 15.03 -6.04
CA GLN A 292 14.24 16.05 -6.96
C GLN A 292 12.72 16.03 -7.00
N SER A 293 12.14 14.83 -7.01
CA SER A 293 10.70 14.60 -6.92
C SER A 293 10.12 15.22 -5.66
N CYS A 294 10.78 15.08 -4.52
CA CYS A 294 10.36 15.67 -3.24
C CYS A 294 10.26 17.21 -3.26
N GLY A 295 10.92 17.87 -4.23
CA GLY A 295 11.18 19.30 -4.21
C GLY A 295 12.29 19.61 -3.20
N LYS A 296 13.13 20.61 -3.47
CA LYS A 296 14.19 21.03 -2.52
C LYS A 296 13.57 21.68 -1.27
N SER A 297 13.03 20.89 -0.35
CA SER A 297 12.63 21.34 0.99
C SER A 297 13.64 20.88 2.03
N SER A 298 14.86 21.43 1.97
CA SER A 298 15.90 21.23 3.00
C SER A 298 16.24 22.52 3.75
N SER A 299 15.29 23.43 3.88
CA SER A 299 15.43 24.61 4.76
C SER A 299 14.18 24.84 5.60
N CYS A 300 13.88 23.92 6.52
CA CYS A 300 13.02 24.24 7.66
C CYS A 300 13.31 23.27 8.82
N SER A 301 14.44 23.46 9.49
CA SER A 301 14.74 22.88 10.80
C SER A 301 14.00 23.68 11.88
N THR A 302 12.70 23.46 12.04
CA THR A 302 11.98 23.80 13.29
C THR A 302 10.71 22.95 13.43
N PRO A 303 10.50 22.23 14.53
CA PRO A 303 9.26 21.47 14.75
C PRO A 303 8.12 22.42 15.13
N CYS A 304 7.06 22.47 14.33
CA CYS A 304 5.76 22.98 14.77
C CYS A 304 4.93 21.80 15.28
N GLN A 305 4.92 21.58 16.60
CA GLN A 305 3.86 20.81 17.26
C GLN A 305 2.95 21.78 18.02
N PRO A 306 1.62 21.59 18.00
CA PRO A 306 0.74 22.26 18.93
C PRO A 306 0.82 21.58 20.31
N GLU A 307 1.28 22.31 21.33
CA GLU A 307 1.21 21.88 22.73
C GLU A 307 -0.26 21.76 23.18
N VAL A 308 -0.71 20.55 23.45
CA VAL A 308 -1.89 20.30 24.29
C VAL A 308 -1.41 20.28 25.73
N LYS A 309 -1.68 21.35 26.48
CA LYS A 309 -1.49 21.39 27.93
C LYS A 309 -2.57 20.55 28.61
N SER A 310 -2.19 19.45 29.25
CA SER A 310 -3.01 18.80 30.29
C SER A 310 -2.30 18.91 31.63
N GLN A 311 -2.94 19.60 32.58
CA GLN A 311 -2.57 19.70 33.99
C GLN A 311 -3.01 18.45 34.78
N GLY A 312 -2.32 18.17 35.89
CA GLY A 312 -2.76 17.30 37.00
C GLY A 312 -1.98 15.98 37.10
N GLN A 313 -1.00 15.85 38.01
CA GLN A 313 -1.10 15.30 39.40
C GLN A 313 -1.53 13.82 39.43
N SER A 314 -1.01 12.86 40.22
CA SER A 314 0.10 12.68 41.19
C SER A 314 -0.09 11.27 41.82
N GLY A 315 0.98 10.60 42.28
CA GLY A 315 0.94 9.50 43.30
C GLY A 315 1.05 8.06 42.74
N HIS A 316 2.14 7.33 43.04
CA HIS A 316 2.26 6.25 44.07
C HIS A 316 1.52 4.95 43.67
N SER A 317 2.02 3.71 43.78
CA SER A 317 3.11 3.04 44.50
C SER A 317 3.20 1.58 43.97
N GLY A 318 4.25 0.84 44.32
CA GLY A 318 4.67 -0.46 43.75
C GLY A 318 3.88 -1.77 44.10
N PRO A 319 4.46 -2.95 43.74
CA PRO A 319 3.84 -4.27 43.43
C PRO A 319 3.84 -5.25 44.66
N PRO A 320 3.80 -6.63 44.64
CA PRO A 320 4.01 -7.67 43.59
C PRO A 320 3.24 -9.04 43.73
N TRP A 321 3.79 -10.11 43.10
CA TRP A 321 3.57 -11.59 43.15
C TRP A 321 2.64 -12.18 42.07
N GLY A 322 2.89 -13.32 41.38
CA GLY A 322 3.96 -14.33 41.37
C GLY A 322 3.39 -15.73 40.99
N LEU A 323 4.07 -16.47 40.09
CA LEU A 323 4.19 -17.98 39.98
C LEU A 323 2.87 -18.79 39.73
N GLU A 324 2.76 -19.98 39.12
CA GLU A 324 3.67 -21.06 38.67
C GLU A 324 2.88 -22.19 37.93
N THR A 325 3.57 -22.99 37.08
CA THR A 325 3.37 -24.44 36.74
C THR A 325 2.09 -24.90 36.01
N GLY A 326 1.98 -25.98 35.21
CA GLY A 326 2.79 -27.14 34.75
C GLY A 326 1.78 -28.13 34.10
N SER A 327 1.92 -28.72 32.89
CA SER A 327 2.71 -29.90 32.42
C SER A 327 1.81 -31.10 32.00
N SER A 328 2.24 -31.80 30.92
CA SER A 328 2.05 -33.23 30.58
C SER A 328 0.66 -33.75 30.14
N ASP A 329 0.47 -34.73 29.22
CA ASP A 329 1.38 -35.61 28.45
C ASP A 329 0.58 -36.45 27.41
N GLN A 330 1.26 -36.87 26.31
CA GLN A 330 1.28 -38.21 25.63
C GLN A 330 0.01 -38.86 25.02
N LEU A 331 0.03 -39.80 24.05
CA LEU A 331 0.89 -40.27 22.93
C LEU A 331 0.14 -41.48 22.28
N THR A 332 0.52 -41.87 21.04
CA THR A 332 0.42 -43.18 20.32
C THR A 332 -0.41 -43.14 19.02
N ARG A 333 0.21 -43.23 17.83
CA ARG A 333 0.80 -44.35 17.03
C ARG A 333 -0.22 -45.20 16.25
N GLY A 334 0.01 -45.30 14.93
CA GLY A 334 -0.58 -46.30 14.05
C GLY A 334 -0.19 -46.11 12.58
N SER A 335 0.69 -46.96 12.07
CA SER A 335 1.23 -47.03 10.71
C SER A 335 0.50 -48.07 9.84
N THR A 336 0.39 -47.89 8.53
CA THR A 336 0.72 -48.90 7.48
C THR A 336 0.57 -48.35 6.05
N THR A 337 1.17 -49.07 5.11
CA THR A 337 1.72 -48.71 3.79
C THR A 337 0.99 -49.38 2.61
N LEU A 338 1.29 -48.89 1.39
CA LEU A 338 1.51 -49.58 0.08
C LEU A 338 0.61 -49.21 -1.12
N ASP A 339 1.32 -48.81 -2.20
CA ASP A 339 1.22 -49.20 -3.61
C ASP A 339 0.02 -48.81 -4.51
N SER A 340 0.26 -47.99 -5.55
CA SER A 340 0.72 -48.45 -6.89
C SER A 340 0.31 -47.53 -8.05
N ALA A 341 1.20 -47.51 -9.06
CA ALA A 341 0.98 -47.40 -10.51
C ALA A 341 0.62 -46.06 -11.20
N THR A 342 1.61 -45.56 -11.93
CA THR A 342 1.55 -44.74 -13.16
C THR A 342 0.97 -45.53 -14.35
N PRO A 343 0.49 -44.86 -15.42
CA PRO A 343 1.25 -44.96 -16.67
C PRO A 343 1.42 -43.63 -17.42
N ALA A 344 2.49 -43.63 -18.22
CA ALA A 344 2.94 -42.58 -19.12
C ALA A 344 2.03 -42.42 -20.35
N ILE A 345 1.97 -41.20 -20.90
CA ILE A 345 1.65 -40.94 -22.32
C ILE A 345 2.71 -39.99 -22.88
N GLN A 346 3.26 -40.39 -24.02
CA GLN A 346 4.27 -39.70 -24.81
C GLN A 346 3.68 -38.59 -25.70
N ALA A 347 4.47 -37.51 -25.82
CA ALA A 347 4.80 -36.70 -26.99
C ALA A 347 3.76 -36.38 -28.08
N GLN A 348 3.65 -35.08 -28.39
CA GLN A 348 3.91 -34.55 -29.75
C GLN A 348 4.09 -33.02 -29.72
N GLU A 349 5.23 -32.57 -30.25
CA GLU A 349 5.54 -31.19 -30.63
C GLU A 349 5.14 -30.92 -32.11
N VAL A 350 5.32 -29.64 -32.52
CA VAL A 350 5.54 -29.08 -33.89
C VAL A 350 4.30 -28.35 -34.49
N PRO A 351 4.41 -27.18 -35.18
CA PRO A 351 5.36 -26.05 -35.06
C PRO A 351 4.71 -24.64 -35.12
N VAL A 352 5.56 -23.64 -34.86
CA VAL A 352 5.40 -22.20 -35.18
C VAL A 352 5.50 -21.96 -36.69
N SER A 353 4.59 -21.18 -37.27
CA SER A 353 4.75 -20.58 -38.60
C SER A 353 3.78 -19.40 -38.84
N GLN A 354 4.38 -18.21 -38.97
CA GLN A 354 4.03 -17.12 -39.89
C GLN A 354 2.66 -16.44 -39.80
N LYS A 355 2.66 -15.19 -39.32
CA LYS A 355 1.89 -14.06 -39.92
C LYS A 355 2.37 -12.70 -39.37
N GLU A 356 3.61 -12.34 -39.71
CA GLU A 356 3.94 -10.94 -40.00
C GLU A 356 3.79 -10.74 -41.50
N GLN A 357 2.94 -9.81 -41.91
CA GLN A 357 3.01 -8.96 -43.11
C GLN A 357 1.60 -8.52 -43.49
N LEU A 358 1.18 -7.39 -42.92
CA LEU A 358 0.30 -6.40 -43.57
C LEU A 358 0.04 -5.25 -42.59
N ARG A 359 0.87 -4.21 -42.67
CA ARG A 359 0.51 -2.78 -42.71
C ARG A 359 1.69 -1.90 -42.28
N HIS A 360 2.65 -1.76 -43.20
CA HIS A 360 3.47 -0.56 -43.32
C HIS A 360 2.84 0.34 -44.39
N ARG A 361 2.73 1.65 -44.08
CA ARG A 361 2.25 2.83 -44.85
C ARG A 361 1.02 3.41 -44.14
N GLU A 362 1.11 4.51 -43.41
CA GLU A 362 1.45 5.92 -43.75
C GLU A 362 1.62 6.66 -42.40
N MET A 363 2.30 7.80 -42.17
CA MET A 363 2.87 8.85 -43.00
C MET A 363 3.91 9.60 -42.12
N LYS A 364 5.01 10.05 -42.73
CA LYS A 364 5.97 11.01 -42.18
C LYS A 364 5.52 12.45 -42.46
N GLY A 365 5.83 13.37 -41.56
CA GLY A 365 5.80 14.84 -41.74
C GLY A 365 5.21 15.50 -40.49
N SER A 366 5.79 16.51 -39.82
CA SER A 366 6.78 17.50 -40.22
C SER A 366 7.51 18.04 -38.96
N LYS A 367 8.74 18.52 -39.14
CA LYS A 367 9.57 19.22 -38.15
C LYS A 367 9.36 20.74 -38.24
N SER A 368 9.88 21.45 -37.22
CA SER A 368 10.21 22.90 -37.13
C SER A 368 9.08 23.80 -36.60
N ALA A 369 9.29 24.85 -35.79
CA ALA A 369 10.43 25.39 -35.03
C ALA A 369 9.89 26.56 -34.15
N VAL A 370 10.77 27.19 -33.36
CA VAL A 370 10.64 28.51 -32.69
C VAL A 370 9.90 28.46 -31.35
N GLY A 371 10.39 28.99 -30.22
CA GLY A 371 11.54 29.85 -29.93
C GLY A 371 11.21 30.71 -28.69
N GLN A 372 11.94 30.49 -27.60
CA GLN A 372 12.47 31.51 -26.69
C GLN A 372 11.54 32.64 -26.18
N LYS A 373 11.20 32.63 -24.88
CA LYS A 373 11.31 33.82 -23.99
C LYS A 373 11.11 33.48 -22.50
N ARG A 374 12.21 33.56 -21.74
CA ARG A 374 12.27 33.76 -20.29
C ARG A 374 12.07 35.25 -19.99
N ASN A 375 11.25 35.62 -19.00
CA ASN A 375 11.71 36.36 -17.82
C ASN A 375 10.57 36.81 -16.87
N ARG A 376 10.83 36.55 -15.57
CA ARG A 376 10.55 37.35 -14.36
C ARG A 376 9.10 37.75 -14.02
N ILE A 377 8.60 37.20 -12.91
CA ILE A 377 8.08 38.00 -11.78
C ILE A 377 8.54 37.35 -10.47
N ARG A 378 9.10 38.16 -9.56
CA ARG A 378 9.47 37.82 -8.18
C ARG A 378 8.67 38.77 -7.30
N ALA A 379 7.73 38.30 -6.49
CA ALA A 379 7.24 39.01 -5.30
C ALA A 379 6.36 38.12 -4.41
N ARG A 380 6.85 37.91 -3.18
CA ARG A 380 6.16 37.86 -1.88
C ARG A 380 4.75 37.28 -1.80
N LEU A 381 4.64 36.13 -1.12
CA LEU A 381 3.68 35.90 -0.04
C LEU A 381 4.34 34.99 1.01
N CYS A 382 4.71 35.57 2.16
CA CYS A 382 4.90 34.81 3.41
C CYS A 382 3.54 34.77 4.10
N GLY A 383 3.07 33.57 4.48
CA GLY A 383 1.88 33.42 5.33
C GLY A 383 0.98 32.27 4.93
N ALA A 384 1.45 31.03 5.09
CA ALA A 384 0.66 29.81 5.37
C ALA A 384 1.65 28.64 5.46
N GLY A 385 1.47 27.75 6.44
CA GLY A 385 2.37 26.63 6.71
C GLY A 385 2.72 25.83 5.46
N SER A 386 4.02 25.70 5.20
CA SER A 386 4.57 24.94 4.09
C SER A 386 4.40 23.44 4.36
N TRP A 387 3.56 22.78 3.58
CA TRP A 387 3.45 21.31 3.54
C TRP A 387 4.25 20.80 2.34
N PRO A 388 5.34 20.05 2.53
CA PRO A 388 6.05 19.45 1.41
C PRO A 388 5.38 18.11 1.10
N VAL A 389 4.29 18.13 0.35
CA VAL A 389 3.82 16.91 -0.32
C VAL A 389 4.24 17.04 -1.77
N SER A 390 5.03 16.07 -2.24
CA SER A 390 5.59 16.04 -3.58
C SER A 390 4.52 15.80 -4.65
N PRO A 391 4.55 16.50 -5.81
CA PRO A 391 3.73 16.15 -6.97
C PRO A 391 3.98 14.73 -7.50
N PHE A 392 5.16 14.18 -7.22
CA PHE A 392 5.63 12.90 -7.74
C PHE A 392 5.21 11.70 -6.90
N GLY A 393 4.90 11.89 -5.61
CA GLY A 393 4.36 10.80 -4.78
C GLY A 393 3.09 10.22 -5.42
N LEU A 394 2.23 11.07 -6.00
CA LEU A 394 1.07 10.64 -6.80
C LEU A 394 1.41 10.12 -8.20
N ALA A 395 2.53 10.53 -8.77
CA ALA A 395 2.93 10.09 -10.10
C ALA A 395 3.37 8.61 -10.11
N GLU A 396 3.95 8.08 -9.03
CA GLU A 396 4.15 6.63 -8.87
C GLU A 396 2.81 5.87 -8.86
N PHE A 397 1.78 6.43 -8.22
CA PHE A 397 0.49 5.76 -8.08
C PHE A 397 -0.37 5.81 -9.34
N LEU A 398 -0.16 6.80 -10.20
CA LEU A 398 -0.76 6.84 -11.52
C LEU A 398 -0.04 5.97 -12.54
N SER A 399 1.09 5.33 -12.21
CA SER A 399 1.81 4.45 -13.16
C SER A 399 1.39 3.00 -13.08
N ASP A 400 1.00 2.52 -11.90
CA ASP A 400 0.77 1.11 -11.63
C ASP A 400 -0.60 0.61 -12.14
N GLN A 401 -1.63 1.47 -12.17
CA GLN A 401 -2.88 1.19 -12.91
C GLN A 401 -2.80 1.49 -14.41
N PHE A 402 -1.75 2.18 -14.87
CA PHE A 402 -1.71 2.77 -16.21
C PHE A 402 -1.42 1.77 -17.32
N TRP A 403 -0.93 0.56 -17.01
CA TRP A 403 -0.39 -0.34 -18.03
C TRP A 403 -1.24 -1.58 -18.33
N GLU A 404 -2.36 -1.80 -17.63
CA GLU A 404 -3.34 -2.83 -18.05
C GLU A 404 -4.60 -2.24 -18.72
N LEU A 405 -4.78 -0.91 -18.67
CA LEU A 405 -5.93 -0.20 -19.27
C LEU A 405 -5.57 0.60 -20.55
N LEU A 406 -4.35 0.43 -21.06
CA LEU A 406 -3.87 0.83 -22.39
C LEU A 406 -3.16 -0.36 -23.04
#